data_AF-A0A379LX92-F1
#
_entry.id   AF-A0A379LX92-F1
#
_cell.length_a   1.000
_cell.length_b   1.000
_cell.length_c   1.000
_cell.angle_alpha   90.00
_cell.angle_beta   90.00
_cell.angle_gamma   90.00
#
_symmetry.space_group_name_H-M   'P 1'
#
loop_
_entity.id
_entity.type
_entity.pdbx_description
1 polymer ?
#
loop_
_entity_poly.entity_id
_entity_poly.type
_entity_poly.pdbx_seq_one_letter_code
_entity_poly.pdbx_strand_id
1 'polypeptide(L)'
;MTNPYDQPNPVPAQKKRKKWPWILGAIILVIIIAAVAGGGGDETENTATTPSSAPAGAPAAAPAENGDTSTIPPLTAAPQTGEGKTIVYEVISDSGTLNSVTWFDENSAMQQDTSVPAPWSLTVNNRSSFVTAGVTAQTDGTSVTCRVIVDGEVEAEETATGQYAVVNCTAPVF
;
A
#
# COMPACT_ATOMS: atom_id res chain seq x y z
N MET A 1 -39.89 -45.36 -12.71
CA MET A 1 -39.74 -44.70 -14.03
C MET A 1 -39.05 -43.38 -13.78
N THR A 2 -37.72 -43.40 -13.75
CA THR A 2 -36.87 -42.22 -13.61
C THR A 2 -36.74 -41.56 -14.98
N ASN A 3 -37.14 -40.29 -15.08
CA ASN A 3 -37.10 -39.54 -16.33
C ASN A 3 -35.63 -39.26 -16.72
N PRO A 4 -35.12 -39.78 -17.85
CA PRO A 4 -33.70 -39.72 -18.19
C PRO A 4 -33.24 -38.37 -18.77
N TYR A 5 -33.99 -37.29 -18.55
CA TYR A 5 -33.79 -35.96 -19.16
C TYR A 5 -33.46 -34.83 -18.18
N ASP A 6 -33.14 -35.13 -16.92
CA ASP A 6 -32.55 -34.13 -16.03
C ASP A 6 -31.03 -34.08 -16.27
N GLN A 7 -30.63 -33.27 -17.26
CA GLN A 7 -29.25 -32.85 -17.45
C GLN A 7 -29.18 -31.34 -17.18
N PRO A 8 -28.37 -30.86 -16.23
CA PRO A 8 -28.17 -29.43 -16.06
C PRO A 8 -27.47 -28.87 -17.31
N ASN A 9 -28.16 -27.94 -17.98
CA ASN A 9 -27.67 -27.26 -19.17
C ASN A 9 -26.46 -26.38 -18.80
N PRO A 10 -25.28 -26.53 -19.43
CA PRO A 10 -24.16 -25.63 -19.19
C PRO A 10 -24.49 -24.22 -19.72
N VAL A 11 -24.47 -23.23 -18.84
CA VAL A 11 -24.62 -21.81 -19.21
C VAL A 11 -23.44 -21.36 -20.10
N PRO A 12 -23.70 -20.70 -21.24
CA PRO A 12 -22.62 -20.17 -22.08
C PRO A 12 -21.88 -19.03 -21.38
N ALA A 13 -20.56 -19.14 -21.28
CA ALA A 13 -19.68 -18.11 -20.73
C ALA A 13 -19.76 -16.80 -21.54
N GLN A 14 -20.16 -15.72 -20.89
CA GLN A 14 -20.26 -14.37 -21.47
C GLN A 14 -18.86 -13.82 -21.81
N LYS A 15 -18.48 -13.81 -23.10
CA LYS A 15 -17.27 -13.12 -23.56
C LYS A 15 -17.50 -11.61 -23.58
N LYS A 16 -16.88 -10.86 -22.66
CA LYS A 16 -16.82 -9.40 -22.68
C LYS A 16 -16.13 -8.90 -23.96
N ARG A 17 -16.77 -7.93 -24.62
CA ARG A 17 -16.32 -7.36 -25.90
C ARG A 17 -15.12 -6.43 -25.66
N LYS A 18 -13.99 -6.71 -26.34
CA LYS A 18 -12.75 -5.92 -26.30
C LYS A 18 -12.95 -4.56 -26.99
N LYS A 19 -13.00 -3.47 -26.22
CA LYS A 19 -12.84 -2.07 -26.71
C LYS A 19 -11.37 -1.70 -27.00
N TRP A 20 -10.48 -2.68 -26.96
CA TRP A 20 -9.03 -2.49 -26.90
C TRP A 20 -8.37 -1.85 -28.13
N PRO A 21 -8.79 -2.08 -29.40
CA PRO A 21 -8.06 -1.49 -30.52
C PRO A 21 -8.34 0.02 -30.71
N TRP A 22 -9.51 0.52 -30.33
CA TRP A 22 -9.87 1.93 -30.54
C TRP A 22 -9.29 2.87 -29.48
N ILE A 23 -9.16 2.40 -28.23
CA ILE A 23 -8.59 3.18 -27.13
C ILE A 23 -7.06 3.34 -27.32
N LEU A 24 -6.37 2.26 -27.73
CA LEU A 24 -4.94 2.31 -28.06
C LEU A 24 -4.66 3.24 -29.25
N GLY A 25 -5.51 3.21 -30.29
CA GLY A 25 -5.38 4.13 -31.43
C GLY A 25 -5.53 5.61 -31.05
N ALA A 26 -6.47 5.94 -30.15
CA ALA A 26 -6.65 7.30 -29.67
C ALA A 26 -5.46 7.79 -28.81
N ILE A 27 -4.90 6.93 -27.95
CA ILE A 27 -3.73 7.27 -27.12
C ILE A 27 -2.49 7.51 -27.99
N ILE A 28 -2.25 6.67 -29.00
CA ILE A 28 -1.10 6.85 -29.92
C ILE A 28 -1.24 8.16 -30.72
N LEU A 29 -2.44 8.51 -31.18
CA LEU A 29 -2.69 9.76 -31.89
C LEU A 29 -2.41 10.99 -31.01
N VAL A 30 -2.82 10.96 -29.74
CA VAL A 30 -2.58 12.06 -28.78
C VAL A 30 -1.09 12.22 -28.48
N ILE A 31 -0.34 11.13 -28.32
CA ILE A 31 1.11 11.19 -28.06
C ILE A 31 1.87 11.77 -29.27
N ILE A 32 1.49 11.42 -30.51
CA ILE A 32 2.13 11.98 -31.70
C ILE A 32 1.84 13.49 -31.84
N ILE A 33 0.63 13.94 -31.50
CA ILE A 33 0.28 15.38 -31.52
C ILE A 33 1.05 16.15 -30.44
N ALA A 34 1.31 15.55 -29.28
CA ALA A 34 2.10 16.19 -28.22
C ALA A 34 3.61 16.31 -28.58
N ALA A 35 4.15 15.44 -29.43
CA ALA A 35 5.57 15.41 -29.76
C ALA A 35 6.02 16.50 -30.76
N VAL A 36 5.10 17.23 -31.41
CA VAL A 36 5.44 18.33 -32.35
C VAL A 36 5.50 19.71 -31.70
N ALA A 37 5.31 19.83 -30.38
CA ALA A 37 5.18 21.14 -29.71
C ALA A 37 6.09 21.40 -28.48
N GLY A 38 7.13 20.62 -28.22
CA GLY A 38 8.14 21.00 -27.22
C GLY A 38 9.27 19.97 -27.11
N GLY A 39 10.57 20.30 -27.17
CA GLY A 39 11.23 21.59 -27.06
C GLY A 39 11.96 21.73 -25.73
N GLY A 40 13.20 21.20 -25.66
CA GLY A 40 14.28 21.72 -24.81
C GLY A 40 14.59 21.01 -23.48
N GLY A 41 15.86 20.61 -23.30
CA GLY A 41 16.51 20.54 -21.99
C GLY A 41 17.37 19.30 -21.71
N ASP A 42 18.58 19.24 -22.27
CA ASP A 42 19.66 18.31 -21.89
C ASP A 42 20.51 18.92 -20.77
N GLU A 43 20.42 18.50 -19.50
CA GLU A 43 21.44 18.85 -18.46
C GLU A 43 21.64 17.75 -17.40
N THR A 44 22.66 16.92 -17.65
CA THR A 44 23.80 16.54 -16.78
C THR A 44 23.63 16.16 -15.30
N GLU A 45 24.07 14.92 -15.04
CA GLU A 45 24.65 14.32 -13.83
C GLU A 45 24.91 15.23 -12.60
N ASN A 46 24.28 14.90 -11.47
CA ASN A 46 24.85 15.18 -10.16
C ASN A 46 25.56 13.93 -9.65
N THR A 47 26.84 13.81 -10.01
CA THR A 47 27.81 12.97 -9.30
C THR A 47 28.12 13.63 -7.96
N ALA A 48 27.59 13.09 -6.86
CA ALA A 48 28.05 13.41 -5.53
C ALA A 48 28.84 12.22 -4.98
N THR A 49 30.10 12.10 -5.41
CA THR A 49 31.12 11.35 -4.66
C THR A 49 31.99 12.36 -3.93
N THR A 50 31.85 12.41 -2.61
CA THR A 50 32.83 13.02 -1.72
C THR A 50 33.08 12.07 -0.56
N PRO A 51 34.24 11.38 -0.49
CA PRO A 51 34.67 10.73 0.73
C PRO A 51 35.25 11.82 1.65
N SER A 52 34.46 12.27 2.62
CA SER A 52 34.98 13.13 3.70
C SER A 52 35.36 12.26 4.89
N SER A 53 36.62 11.82 4.89
CA SER A 53 37.29 11.28 6.07
C SER A 53 37.57 12.43 7.03
N ALA A 54 36.85 12.52 8.14
CA ALA A 54 37.22 13.37 9.27
C ALA A 54 38.05 12.56 10.28
N PRO A 55 39.18 13.09 10.80
CA PRO A 55 40.01 12.38 11.77
C PRO A 55 39.37 12.36 13.15
N ALA A 56 39.64 11.27 13.88
CA ALA A 56 39.28 11.08 15.28
C ALA A 56 39.88 12.19 16.17
N GLY A 57 39.01 13.00 16.78
CA GLY A 57 39.34 13.95 17.85
C GLY A 57 38.70 13.51 19.16
N ALA A 58 39.51 13.43 20.22
CA ALA A 58 39.19 13.00 21.58
C ALA A 58 38.10 13.87 22.27
N PRO A 59 37.45 13.40 23.36
CA PRO A 59 36.20 13.95 23.86
C PRO A 59 36.39 15.29 24.58
N ALA A 60 35.72 16.33 24.08
CA ALA A 60 35.54 17.58 24.80
C ALA A 60 34.39 17.39 25.81
N ALA A 61 34.71 17.67 27.09
CA ALA A 61 33.78 17.61 28.20
C ALA A 61 32.48 18.39 27.92
N ALA A 62 31.35 17.73 28.18
CA ALA A 62 30.02 18.33 28.16
C ALA A 62 29.98 19.59 29.06
N PRO A 63 29.57 20.75 28.54
CA PRO A 63 29.12 21.85 29.39
C PRO A 63 27.84 21.41 30.10
N ALA A 64 27.78 21.63 31.41
CA ALA A 64 26.63 21.33 32.24
C ALA A 64 25.34 21.91 31.64
N GLU A 65 24.36 21.04 31.43
CA GLU A 65 22.99 21.39 31.10
C GLU A 65 22.41 22.20 32.27
N ASN A 66 22.40 23.52 32.12
CA ASN A 66 21.53 24.37 32.91
C ASN A 66 20.10 24.09 32.43
N GLY A 67 19.36 23.34 33.24
CA GLY A 67 18.00 22.94 32.96
C GLY A 67 17.06 24.15 32.78
N ASP A 68 16.33 24.12 31.68
CA ASP A 68 14.98 24.65 31.60
C ASP A 68 14.05 23.45 31.42
N THR A 69 13.48 22.98 32.53
CA THR A 69 12.52 21.88 32.54
C THR A 69 11.15 22.46 32.19
N SER A 70 10.94 22.81 30.92
CA SER A 70 9.57 22.93 30.39
C SER A 70 8.98 21.53 30.30
N THR A 71 8.43 21.04 31.41
CA THR A 71 7.67 19.79 31.47
C THR A 71 6.42 19.95 30.60
N ILE A 72 6.50 19.47 29.36
CA ILE A 72 5.30 19.24 28.54
C ILE A 72 4.43 18.27 29.35
N PRO A 73 3.18 18.64 29.70
CA PRO A 73 2.31 17.73 30.44
C PRO A 73 2.10 16.46 29.61
N PRO A 74 2.02 15.27 30.24
CA PRO A 74 1.85 14.02 29.49
C PRO A 74 0.55 14.08 28.68
N LEU A 75 0.65 13.92 27.36
CA LEU A 75 -0.52 13.78 26.50
C LEU A 75 -1.20 12.44 26.84
N THR A 76 -2.37 12.52 27.46
CA THR A 76 -3.20 11.34 27.73
C THR A 76 -4.11 11.12 26.51
N ALA A 77 -4.07 9.93 25.93
CA ALA A 77 -4.98 9.57 24.83
C ALA A 77 -6.45 9.60 25.30
N ALA A 78 -7.34 10.15 24.49
CA ALA A 78 -8.77 10.12 24.76
C ALA A 78 -9.32 8.68 24.66
N PRO A 79 -10.32 8.30 25.47
CA PRO A 79 -10.95 7.01 25.35
C PRO A 79 -11.64 6.86 23.99
N GLN A 80 -11.42 5.72 23.34
CA GLN A 80 -12.05 5.35 22.07
C GLN A 80 -13.51 4.94 22.33
N THR A 81 -14.47 5.56 21.65
CA THR A 81 -15.92 5.30 21.84
C THR A 81 -16.66 4.97 20.53
N GLY A 82 -15.96 4.59 19.47
CA GLY A 82 -16.58 4.21 18.20
C GLY A 82 -17.37 2.90 18.32
N GLU A 83 -18.36 2.70 17.43
CA GLU A 83 -19.20 1.49 17.40
C GLU A 83 -18.42 0.21 17.04
N GLY A 84 -17.17 0.36 16.57
CA GLY A 84 -16.33 -0.73 16.14
C GLY A 84 -16.49 -1.03 14.65
N LYS A 85 -15.38 -1.14 13.93
CA LYS A 85 -15.32 -1.63 12.55
C LYS A 85 -14.47 -2.89 12.51
N THR A 86 -14.97 -3.92 11.82
CA THR A 86 -14.18 -5.13 11.58
C THR A 86 -13.46 -4.96 10.26
N ILE A 87 -12.13 -4.85 10.30
CA ILE A 87 -11.29 -4.65 9.13
C ILE A 87 -10.47 -5.91 8.90
N VAL A 88 -10.49 -6.44 7.68
CA VAL A 88 -9.60 -7.51 7.25
C VAL A 88 -8.66 -6.96 6.19
N TYR A 89 -7.37 -7.06 6.46
CA TYR A 89 -6.32 -6.80 5.48
C TYR A 89 -5.88 -8.13 4.87
N GLU A 90 -5.76 -8.17 3.55
CA GLU A 90 -5.20 -9.30 2.83
C GLU A 90 -4.13 -8.82 1.86
N VAL A 91 -3.02 -9.56 1.77
CA VAL A 91 -1.96 -9.31 0.80
C VAL A 91 -1.54 -10.64 0.17
N ILE A 92 -1.57 -10.70 -1.15
CA ILE A 92 -1.16 -11.86 -1.94
C ILE A 92 -0.01 -11.44 -2.83
N SER A 93 0.98 -12.32 -3.02
CA SER A 93 2.09 -12.09 -3.93
C SER A 93 2.45 -13.35 -4.72
N ASP A 94 3.15 -13.16 -5.84
CA ASP A 94 3.81 -14.21 -6.61
C ASP A 94 5.11 -14.71 -5.97
N SER A 95 5.66 -14.00 -4.98
CA SER A 95 6.71 -14.48 -4.09
C SER A 95 6.11 -15.11 -2.82
N GLY A 96 6.85 -16.01 -2.18
CA GLY A 96 6.48 -16.58 -0.88
C GLY A 96 6.70 -15.65 0.32
N THR A 97 7.31 -14.49 0.10
CA THR A 97 7.66 -13.53 1.16
C THR A 97 7.30 -12.10 0.75
N LEU A 98 6.80 -11.33 1.70
CA LEU A 98 6.64 -9.88 1.63
C LEU A 98 7.77 -9.24 2.45
N ASN A 99 8.49 -8.31 1.83
CA ASN A 99 9.58 -7.57 2.47
C ASN A 99 9.08 -6.71 3.62
N SER A 100 7.94 -6.05 3.40
CA SER A 100 7.26 -5.26 4.42
C SER A 100 5.75 -5.28 4.19
N VAL A 101 5.02 -5.21 5.30
CA VAL A 101 3.58 -4.93 5.31
C VAL A 101 3.34 -3.88 6.39
N THR A 102 2.73 -2.76 6.01
CA THR A 102 2.36 -1.66 6.91
C THR A 102 0.85 -1.50 6.90
N TRP A 103 0.21 -1.47 8.07
CA TRP A 103 -1.24 -1.40 8.20
C TRP A 103 -1.66 -0.52 9.39
N PHE A 104 -2.97 -0.26 9.53
CA PHE A 104 -3.53 0.42 10.70
C PHE A 104 -4.22 -0.56 11.66
N ASP A 105 -3.91 -0.46 12.95
CA ASP A 105 -4.44 -1.33 14.00
C ASP A 105 -5.81 -0.90 14.58
N GLU A 106 -6.19 -1.50 15.71
CA GLU A 106 -7.45 -1.25 16.44
C GLU A 106 -7.62 0.18 16.96
N ASN A 107 -6.53 0.95 17.00
CA ASN A 107 -6.49 2.34 17.42
C ASN A 107 -6.19 3.30 16.26
N SER A 108 -6.25 2.80 15.02
CA SER A 108 -5.84 3.55 13.83
C SER A 108 -4.37 3.99 13.90
N ALA A 109 -3.52 3.26 14.64
CA ALA A 109 -2.08 3.48 14.67
C ALA A 109 -1.39 2.62 13.61
N MET A 110 -0.34 3.16 12.99
CA MET A 110 0.44 2.42 11.99
C MET A 110 1.27 1.35 12.67
N GLN A 111 1.20 0.14 12.13
CA GLN A 111 2.01 -1.01 12.49
C GLN A 111 2.75 -1.51 11.25
N GLN A 112 3.88 -2.16 11.46
CA GLN A 112 4.68 -2.70 10.37
C GLN A 112 5.34 -4.02 10.76
N ASP A 113 5.22 -4.99 9.87
CA ASP A 113 5.97 -6.22 9.88
C ASP A 113 6.95 -6.23 8.71
N THR A 114 8.04 -7.00 8.88
CA THR A 114 9.04 -7.21 7.84
C THR A 114 9.32 -8.69 7.67
N SER A 115 9.68 -9.11 6.45
CA SER A 115 9.98 -10.50 6.10
C SER A 115 8.89 -11.51 6.49
N VAL A 116 7.63 -11.21 6.16
CA VAL A 116 6.48 -12.08 6.49
C VAL A 116 6.11 -12.98 5.31
N PRO A 117 5.55 -14.18 5.55
CA PRO A 117 5.12 -15.06 4.47
C PRO A 117 3.93 -14.47 3.69
N ALA A 118 3.89 -14.74 2.38
CA ALA A 118 2.72 -14.53 1.55
C ALA A 118 1.99 -15.88 1.32
N PRO A 119 0.64 -15.91 1.26
CA PRO A 119 -0.26 -14.77 1.48
C PRO A 119 -0.32 -14.37 2.96
N TRP A 120 -0.50 -13.07 3.21
CA TRP A 120 -0.63 -12.47 4.53
C TRP A 120 -2.07 -11.99 4.75
N SER A 121 -2.59 -12.18 5.96
CA SER A 121 -3.92 -11.67 6.34
C SER A 121 -3.98 -11.33 7.82
N LEU A 122 -4.68 -10.25 8.16
CA LEU A 122 -4.90 -9.80 9.53
C LEU A 122 -6.31 -9.24 9.69
N THR A 123 -7.00 -9.66 10.76
CA THR A 123 -8.29 -9.08 11.17
C THR A 123 -8.10 -8.16 12.37
N VAL A 124 -8.63 -6.95 12.27
CA VAL A 124 -8.56 -5.90 13.28
C VAL A 124 -9.98 -5.46 13.64
N ASN A 125 -10.25 -5.30 14.93
CA ASN A 125 -11.49 -4.68 15.42
C ASN A 125 -11.17 -3.26 15.90
N ASN A 126 -11.41 -2.27 15.04
CA ASN A 126 -11.06 -0.89 15.31
C ASN A 126 -12.24 -0.15 15.96
N ARG A 127 -12.05 0.29 17.21
CA ARG A 127 -13.08 1.02 17.99
C ARG A 127 -12.84 2.53 18.04
N SER A 128 -11.94 3.03 17.21
CA SER A 128 -11.68 4.46 17.09
C SER A 128 -12.92 5.20 16.63
N SER A 129 -13.11 6.42 17.15
CA SER A 129 -14.15 7.34 16.64
C SER A 129 -13.85 7.80 15.21
N PHE A 130 -12.57 7.75 14.82
CA PHE A 130 -12.09 8.01 13.46
C PHE A 130 -11.27 6.81 13.02
N VAL A 131 -11.90 5.95 12.23
CA VAL A 131 -11.27 4.73 11.71
C VAL A 131 -10.41 5.10 10.51
N THR A 132 -9.17 4.62 10.51
CA THR A 132 -8.30 4.66 9.33
C THR A 132 -8.01 3.22 8.95
N ALA A 133 -8.29 2.86 7.70
CA ALA A 133 -8.09 1.52 7.19
C ALA A 133 -7.26 1.56 5.92
N GLY A 134 -6.12 0.88 5.95
CA GLY A 134 -5.21 0.81 4.82
C GLY A 134 -4.09 -0.17 5.05
N VAL A 135 -3.56 -0.70 3.96
CA VAL A 135 -2.41 -1.60 3.96
C VAL A 135 -1.50 -1.26 2.77
N THR A 136 -0.21 -1.15 3.05
CA THR A 136 0.85 -1.07 2.03
C THR A 136 1.72 -2.31 2.17
N ALA A 137 2.12 -2.91 1.06
CA ALA A 137 3.01 -4.06 1.08
C ALA A 137 4.02 -4.02 -0.06
N GLN A 138 5.23 -4.49 0.22
CA GLN A 138 6.29 -4.71 -0.77
C GLN A 138 6.58 -6.20 -0.89
N THR A 139 6.69 -6.69 -2.12
CA THR A 139 7.11 -8.07 -2.40
C THR A 139 8.57 -8.17 -2.86
N ASP A 140 9.19 -9.33 -2.68
CA ASP A 140 10.41 -9.74 -3.40
C ASP A 140 10.15 -10.18 -4.84
N GLY A 141 8.89 -10.45 -5.17
CA GLY A 141 8.45 -10.94 -6.47
C GLY A 141 8.20 -9.82 -7.48
N THR A 142 7.31 -10.11 -8.42
CA THR A 142 6.95 -9.20 -9.51
C THR A 142 5.50 -8.76 -9.48
N SER A 143 4.68 -9.31 -8.59
CA SER A 143 3.28 -8.97 -8.45
C SER A 143 2.82 -9.05 -6.99
N VAL A 144 2.09 -8.04 -6.56
CA VAL A 144 1.48 -8.00 -5.24
C VAL A 144 0.11 -7.34 -5.32
N THR A 145 -0.88 -7.97 -4.69
CA THR A 145 -2.26 -7.51 -4.60
C THR A 145 -2.60 -7.30 -3.14
N CYS A 146 -3.21 -6.16 -2.79
CA CYS A 146 -3.78 -5.93 -1.48
C CYS A 146 -5.30 -5.85 -1.54
N ARG A 147 -5.96 -6.16 -0.43
CA ARG A 147 -7.38 -5.93 -0.19
C ARG A 147 -7.59 -5.38 1.21
N VAL A 148 -8.51 -4.43 1.32
CA VAL A 148 -9.04 -3.94 2.59
C VAL A 148 -10.54 -4.23 2.60
N ILE A 149 -10.97 -5.06 3.52
CA ILE A 149 -12.36 -5.48 3.68
C ILE A 149 -12.88 -4.86 4.97
N VAL A 150 -13.95 -4.09 4.92
CA VAL A 150 -14.55 -3.45 6.10
C VAL A 150 -15.96 -3.99 6.27
N ASP A 151 -16.27 -4.50 7.47
CA ASP A 151 -17.56 -5.10 7.81
C ASP A 151 -18.03 -6.17 6.79
N GLY A 152 -17.09 -6.83 6.13
CA GLY A 152 -17.32 -7.88 5.13
C GLY A 152 -17.39 -7.42 3.68
N GLU A 153 -17.31 -6.11 3.41
CA GLU A 153 -17.31 -5.53 2.05
C GLU A 153 -15.89 -5.13 1.62
N VAL A 154 -15.51 -5.44 0.38
CA VAL A 154 -14.20 -5.05 -0.16
C VAL A 154 -14.25 -3.56 -0.52
N GLU A 155 -13.64 -2.73 0.33
CA GLU A 155 -13.62 -1.27 0.17
C GLU A 155 -12.44 -0.80 -0.70
N ALA A 156 -11.35 -1.57 -0.73
CA ALA A 156 -10.20 -1.31 -1.58
C ALA A 156 -9.56 -2.61 -2.05
N GLU A 157 -9.19 -2.67 -3.33
CA GLU A 157 -8.40 -3.75 -3.94
C GLU A 157 -7.51 -3.16 -5.02
N GLU A 158 -6.21 -3.34 -4.88
CA GLU A 158 -5.22 -2.82 -5.82
C GLU A 158 -4.19 -3.89 -6.14
N THR A 159 -3.59 -3.81 -7.33
CA THR A 159 -2.51 -4.72 -7.74
C THR A 159 -1.38 -3.91 -8.34
N ALA A 160 -0.18 -4.14 -7.82
CA ALA A 160 1.06 -3.62 -8.37
C ALA A 160 1.85 -4.73 -9.05
N THR A 161 2.56 -4.36 -10.12
CA THR A 161 3.45 -5.25 -10.86
C THR A 161 4.77 -4.56 -11.16
N GLY A 162 5.86 -5.33 -11.25
CA GLY A 162 7.22 -4.86 -11.44
C GLY A 162 8.16 -5.53 -10.44
N GLN A 163 9.46 -5.56 -10.74
CA GLN A 163 10.44 -6.11 -9.82
C GLN A 163 10.43 -5.32 -8.49
N TYR A 164 10.27 -6.02 -7.37
CA TYR A 164 10.08 -5.43 -6.04
C TYR A 164 8.82 -4.56 -5.93
N ALA A 165 7.71 -5.01 -6.54
CA ALA A 165 6.46 -4.26 -6.58
C ALA A 165 5.98 -3.84 -5.18
N VAL A 166 5.41 -2.64 -5.10
CA VAL A 166 4.80 -2.07 -3.90
C VAL A 166 3.35 -1.71 -4.22
N VAL A 167 2.42 -2.19 -3.40
CA VAL A 167 0.99 -1.88 -3.53
C VAL A 167 0.51 -1.11 -2.30
N ASN A 168 -0.46 -0.22 -2.50
CA ASN A 168 -1.12 0.52 -1.43
C ASN A 168 -2.64 0.43 -1.62
N CYS A 169 -3.34 -0.02 -0.59
CA CYS A 169 -4.79 0.01 -0.50
C CYS A 169 -5.20 0.92 0.65
N THR A 170 -6.16 1.81 0.39
CA THR A 170 -6.73 2.69 1.42
C THR A 170 -8.23 2.65 1.26
N ALA A 171 -8.94 2.23 2.32
CA ALA A 171 -10.39 2.18 2.31
C ALA A 171 -10.96 3.53 2.75
N PRO A 172 -11.96 4.07 2.03
CA PRO A 172 -12.76 5.17 2.52
C PRO A 172 -13.64 4.70 3.69
N VAL A 173 -13.20 4.92 4.93
CA VAL A 173 -13.97 4.62 6.14
C VAL A 173 -14.65 5.91 6.63
N PHE A 174 -15.96 6.02 6.39
CA PHE A 174 -16.81 7.13 6.81
C PHE A 174 -17.98 6.66 7.68
#